data_AF-A0A5C3FJT7-F1
#
_entry.id   AF-A0A5C3FJT7-F1
#
_cell.length_a   1.000
_cell.length_b   1.000
_cell.length_c   1.000
_cell.angle_alpha   90.00
_cell.angle_beta   90.00
_cell.angle_gamma   90.00
#
_symmetry.space_group_name_H-M   'P 1'
#
loop_
_entity.id
_entity.type
_entity.pdbx_description
1 polymer ?
#
loop_
_entity_poly.entity_id
_entity_poly.type
_entity_poly.pdbx_seq_one_letter_code
_entity_poly.pdbx_strand_id
1 'polypeptide(L)'
;MAGARLDARVPSRVHASPSFTATLARVRATLQRTADDETHLCNVAWPEILSKLHAALETGKPITGAGQGRGLPLDVVVATLKASWHVDGTWPIGPNAKQMLEQQAQQRAKAEKGPEAKQDPGPDDIARAYRARGVHVDEPVFVEDDDW
;
A
#
# COMPACT_ATOMS: atom_id res chain seq x y z
N MET A 1 23.11 -59.11 16.24
CA MET A 1 21.72 -58.85 15.84
C MET A 1 21.10 -57.86 16.80
N ALA A 2 21.23 -56.56 16.56
CA ALA A 2 20.56 -55.52 17.34
C ALA A 2 19.96 -54.52 16.35
N GLY A 3 18.67 -54.69 16.06
CA GLY A 3 17.92 -53.81 15.17
C GLY A 3 17.56 -52.53 15.90
N ALA A 4 18.19 -51.42 15.53
CA ALA A 4 17.76 -50.09 15.93
C ALA A 4 16.40 -49.79 15.26
N ARG A 5 15.33 -49.78 16.05
CA ARG A 5 14.05 -49.19 15.65
C ARG A 5 14.24 -47.68 15.61
N LEU A 6 14.48 -47.16 14.41
CA LEU A 6 14.25 -45.75 14.09
C LEU A 6 12.74 -45.52 14.15
N ASP A 7 12.25 -45.11 15.31
CA ASP A 7 10.94 -44.47 15.43
C ASP A 7 11.00 -43.15 14.64
N ALA A 8 10.70 -43.25 13.35
CA ALA A 8 10.41 -42.10 12.52
C ALA A 8 9.14 -41.44 13.06
N ARG A 9 9.31 -40.50 14.00
CA ARG A 9 8.28 -39.51 14.32
C ARG A 9 8.02 -38.71 13.05
N VAL A 10 7.09 -39.18 12.24
CA VAL A 10 6.46 -38.37 11.20
C VAL A 10 5.90 -37.14 11.92
N PRO A 11 6.36 -35.91 11.62
CA PRO A 11 5.76 -34.73 12.22
C PRO A 11 4.27 -34.73 11.87
N SER A 12 3.41 -34.67 12.89
CA SER A 12 1.96 -34.58 12.68
C SER A 12 1.70 -33.44 11.71
N ARG A 13 0.94 -33.71 10.65
CA ARG A 13 0.58 -32.68 9.68
C ARG A 13 -0.22 -31.63 10.42
N VAL A 14 0.37 -30.46 10.65
CA VAL A 14 -0.34 -29.32 11.22
C VAL A 14 -1.32 -28.84 10.15
N HIS A 15 -2.59 -29.20 10.32
CA HIS A 15 -3.66 -28.79 9.44
C HIS A 15 -3.99 -27.30 9.63
N ALA A 16 -4.56 -26.69 8.60
CA ALA A 16 -5.07 -25.34 8.70
C ALA A 16 -6.15 -25.26 9.79
N SER A 17 -6.23 -24.11 10.47
CA SER A 17 -7.24 -23.90 11.51
C SER A 17 -8.64 -23.92 10.88
N PRO A 18 -9.68 -24.31 11.64
CA PRO A 18 -11.07 -24.22 11.17
C PRO A 18 -11.46 -22.80 10.77
N SER A 19 -10.98 -21.79 11.51
CA SER A 19 -11.22 -20.37 11.22
C SER A 19 -10.59 -19.91 9.91
N PHE A 20 -9.37 -20.35 9.61
CA PHE A 20 -8.71 -20.08 8.33
C PHE A 20 -9.49 -20.71 7.18
N THR A 21 -9.87 -21.98 7.32
CA THR A 21 -10.61 -22.72 6.30
C THR A 21 -11.98 -22.08 6.01
N ALA A 22 -12.71 -21.68 7.06
CA ALA A 22 -13.99 -20.99 6.93
C ALA A 22 -13.83 -19.62 6.23
N THR A 23 -12.78 -18.88 6.59
CA THR A 23 -12.48 -17.57 5.98
C THR A 23 -12.15 -17.73 4.50
N LEU A 24 -11.31 -18.70 4.17
CA LEU A 24 -10.93 -19.01 2.79
C LEU A 24 -12.13 -19.44 1.95
N ALA A 25 -13.02 -20.27 2.50
CA ALA A 25 -14.26 -20.67 1.83
C ALA A 25 -15.17 -19.46 1.56
N ARG A 26 -15.29 -18.53 2.52
CA ARG A 26 -16.05 -17.29 2.35
C ARG A 26 -15.46 -16.42 1.23
N VAL A 27 -14.15 -16.23 1.21
CA VAL A 27 -13.46 -15.47 0.15
C VAL A 27 -13.72 -16.09 -1.22
N ARG A 28 -13.58 -17.41 -1.35
CA ARG A 28 -13.84 -18.13 -2.62
C ARG A 28 -15.29 -17.99 -3.08
N ALA A 29 -16.25 -18.13 -2.18
CA ALA A 29 -17.66 -17.97 -2.52
C ALA A 29 -17.98 -16.55 -3.01
N THR A 30 -17.39 -15.52 -2.39
CA THR A 30 -17.53 -14.14 -2.85
C THR A 30 -16.92 -13.95 -4.24
N LEU A 31 -15.67 -14.42 -4.46
CA LEU A 31 -15.00 -14.31 -5.75
C LEU A 31 -15.73 -15.04 -6.87
N GLN A 32 -16.29 -16.23 -6.60
CA GLN A 32 -17.08 -16.98 -7.57
C GLN A 32 -18.37 -16.26 -7.96
N ARG A 33 -19.03 -15.60 -6.99
CA ARG A 33 -20.26 -14.84 -7.27
C ARG A 33 -20.00 -13.62 -8.15
N THR A 34 -18.82 -13.03 -8.05
CA THR A 34 -18.45 -11.81 -8.76
C THR A 34 -17.48 -12.06 -9.92
N ALA A 35 -17.34 -13.31 -10.37
CA ALA A 35 -16.34 -13.67 -11.39
C ALA A 35 -16.62 -12.99 -12.74
N ASP A 36 -17.90 -12.84 -13.10
CA ASP A 36 -18.36 -12.29 -14.38
C ASP A 36 -18.95 -10.87 -14.28
N ASP A 37 -19.10 -10.33 -13.07
CA ASP A 37 -19.68 -9.00 -12.82
C ASP A 37 -18.65 -8.07 -12.15
N GLU A 38 -17.97 -7.30 -12.98
CA GLU A 38 -16.97 -6.31 -12.57
C GLU A 38 -17.55 -5.24 -11.63
N THR A 39 -18.80 -4.82 -11.86
CA THR A 39 -19.44 -3.79 -11.02
C THR A 39 -19.68 -4.33 -9.61
N HIS A 40 -20.10 -5.59 -9.50
CA HIS A 40 -20.30 -6.25 -8.21
C HIS A 40 -18.97 -6.56 -7.52
N LEU A 41 -17.93 -6.89 -8.28
CA LEU A 41 -16.58 -7.09 -7.77
C LEU A 41 -16.05 -5.80 -7.10
N CYS A 42 -16.17 -4.66 -7.80
CA CYS A 42 -15.67 -3.37 -7.31
C CYS A 42 -16.52 -2.78 -6.17
N ASN A 43 -17.85 -2.84 -6.27
CA ASN A 43 -18.72 -2.15 -5.33
C ASN A 43 -19.10 -2.99 -4.10
N VAL A 44 -18.97 -4.32 -4.16
CA VAL A 44 -19.44 -5.22 -3.09
C VAL A 44 -18.30 -6.09 -2.57
N ALA A 45 -17.71 -6.94 -3.42
CA ALA A 45 -16.70 -7.89 -2.97
C ALA A 45 -15.44 -7.21 -2.42
N TRP A 46 -15.03 -6.12 -3.07
CA TRP A 46 -13.87 -5.33 -2.68
C TRP A 46 -13.97 -4.71 -1.27
N PRO A 47 -14.97 -3.84 -0.98
CA PRO A 47 -15.06 -3.21 0.33
C PRO A 47 -15.34 -4.22 1.46
N GLU A 48 -16.08 -5.30 1.21
CA GLU A 48 -16.46 -6.24 2.27
C GLU A 48 -15.29 -7.12 2.77
N ILE A 49 -14.49 -7.66 1.84
CA ILE A 49 -13.55 -8.74 2.14
C ILE A 49 -12.18 -8.52 1.48
N LEU A 50 -12.13 -8.20 0.18
CA LEU A 50 -10.87 -8.23 -0.57
C LEU A 50 -9.91 -7.10 -0.19
N SER A 51 -10.42 -5.92 0.18
CA SER A 51 -9.59 -4.78 0.61
C SER A 51 -8.70 -5.12 1.83
N LYS A 52 -9.26 -5.83 2.81
CA LYS A 52 -8.54 -6.29 4.02
C LYS A 52 -7.50 -7.34 3.68
N LEU A 53 -7.83 -8.25 2.76
CA LEU A 53 -6.93 -9.29 2.29
C LEU A 53 -5.76 -8.68 1.50
N HIS A 54 -6.06 -7.74 0.60
CA HIS A 54 -5.08 -6.98 -0.17
C HIS A 54 -4.13 -6.22 0.77
N ALA A 55 -4.66 -5.47 1.75
CA ALA A 55 -3.84 -4.79 2.74
C ALA A 55 -2.93 -5.75 3.51
N ALA A 56 -3.42 -6.94 3.87
CA ALA A 56 -2.60 -7.95 4.54
C ALA A 56 -1.46 -8.46 3.63
N LEU A 57 -1.73 -8.68 2.34
CA LEU A 57 -0.72 -9.09 1.35
C LEU A 57 0.40 -8.04 1.20
N GLU A 58 0.05 -6.76 1.16
CA GLU A 58 1.02 -5.64 1.09
C GLU A 58 1.99 -5.59 2.28
N THR A 59 1.58 -6.08 3.46
CA THR A 59 2.47 -6.07 4.64
C THR A 59 3.60 -7.10 4.57
N GLY A 60 3.53 -8.08 3.68
CA GLY A 60 4.49 -9.20 3.60
C GLY A 60 4.51 -10.11 4.83
N LYS A 61 3.58 -9.94 5.79
CA LYS A 61 3.55 -10.73 7.02
C LYS A 61 3.04 -12.15 6.75
N PRO A 62 3.60 -13.17 7.43
CA PRO A 62 3.11 -14.53 7.30
C PRO A 62 1.68 -14.65 7.83
N ILE A 63 0.85 -15.37 7.08
CA ILE A 63 -0.56 -15.57 7.42
C ILE A 63 -0.69 -16.70 8.44
N THR A 64 -1.31 -16.38 9.58
CA THR A 64 -1.51 -17.33 10.67
C THR A 64 -2.64 -18.30 10.36
N GLY A 65 -2.56 -19.51 10.91
CA GLY A 65 -3.63 -20.51 10.78
C GLY A 65 -3.65 -21.32 9.49
N ALA A 66 -2.76 -21.09 8.53
CA ALA A 66 -2.68 -21.87 7.28
C ALA A 66 -2.03 -23.27 7.45
N GLY A 67 -1.47 -23.56 8.63
CA GLY A 67 -0.84 -24.85 8.95
C GLY A 67 0.46 -25.06 8.17
N GLN A 68 0.66 -26.26 7.61
CA GLN A 68 1.79 -26.57 6.71
C GLN A 68 1.70 -25.87 5.35
N GLY A 69 0.49 -25.49 4.91
CA GLY A 69 0.32 -24.61 3.77
C GLY A 69 0.83 -23.23 4.18
N ARG A 70 2.03 -22.86 3.75
CA ARG A 70 2.56 -21.53 4.07
C ARG A 70 1.78 -20.50 3.25
N GLY A 71 0.82 -19.81 3.87
CA GLY A 71 0.14 -18.65 3.27
C GLY A 71 -1.21 -18.94 2.61
N LEU A 72 -1.62 -18.03 1.71
CA LEU A 72 -2.88 -18.14 0.97
C LEU A 72 -2.70 -18.96 -0.31
N PRO A 73 -3.74 -19.68 -0.75
CA PRO A 73 -3.78 -20.28 -2.08
C PRO A 73 -3.57 -19.25 -3.19
N LEU A 74 -2.74 -19.58 -4.17
CA LEU A 74 -2.34 -18.67 -5.24
C LEU A 74 -3.54 -18.18 -6.08
N ASP A 75 -4.56 -19.02 -6.27
CA ASP A 75 -5.81 -18.66 -6.94
C ASP A 75 -6.49 -17.46 -6.27
N VAL A 76 -6.52 -17.44 -4.93
CA VAL A 76 -7.12 -16.36 -4.16
C VAL A 76 -6.28 -15.10 -4.22
N VAL A 77 -4.95 -15.23 -4.17
CA VAL A 77 -4.04 -14.08 -4.28
C VAL A 77 -4.19 -13.42 -5.65
N VAL A 78 -4.13 -14.19 -6.74
CA VAL A 78 -4.28 -13.68 -8.11
C VAL A 78 -5.62 -12.98 -8.29
N ALA A 79 -6.71 -13.58 -7.82
CA ALA A 79 -8.04 -12.98 -7.92
C ALA A 79 -8.15 -11.67 -7.11
N THR A 80 -7.53 -11.61 -5.93
CA THR A 80 -7.50 -10.40 -5.08
C THR A 80 -6.72 -9.27 -5.73
N LEU A 81 -5.55 -9.58 -6.33
CA LEU A 81 -4.74 -8.59 -7.05
C LEU A 81 -5.41 -8.13 -8.34
N LYS A 82 -6.05 -9.04 -9.08
CA LYS A 82 -6.83 -8.64 -10.25
C LYS A 82 -7.97 -7.70 -9.85
N ALA A 83 -8.65 -8.00 -8.73
CA ALA A 83 -9.71 -7.15 -8.22
C ALA A 83 -9.21 -5.76 -7.82
N SER A 84 -8.00 -5.65 -7.25
CA SER A 84 -7.42 -4.34 -6.91
C SER A 84 -7.21 -3.49 -8.15
N TRP A 85 -6.76 -4.10 -9.25
CA TRP A 85 -6.56 -3.40 -10.51
C TRP A 85 -7.86 -2.96 -11.20
N HIS A 86 -8.95 -3.69 -11.01
CA HIS A 86 -10.27 -3.23 -11.47
C HIS A 86 -10.74 -2.00 -10.67
N VAL A 87 -10.47 -1.98 -9.36
CA VAL A 87 -10.92 -0.89 -8.47
C VAL A 87 -10.10 0.38 -8.64
N ASP A 88 -8.79 0.28 -8.83
CA ASP A 88 -7.93 1.44 -9.06
C ASP A 88 -8.00 1.97 -10.51
N GLY A 89 -8.67 1.24 -11.41
CA GLY A 89 -8.83 1.57 -12.82
C GLY A 89 -7.61 1.27 -13.67
N THR A 90 -6.65 0.49 -13.16
CA THR A 90 -5.44 0.09 -13.89
C THR A 90 -5.67 -1.15 -14.77
N TRP A 91 -6.83 -1.80 -14.63
CA TRP A 91 -7.30 -2.91 -15.46
C TRP A 91 -8.69 -2.64 -16.07
N PRO A 92 -8.95 -3.01 -17.35
CA PRO A 92 -8.00 -3.62 -18.28
C PRO A 92 -6.92 -2.63 -18.73
N ILE A 93 -5.69 -3.14 -18.95
CA ILE A 93 -4.59 -2.36 -19.51
C ILE A 93 -4.95 -2.05 -20.98
N GLY A 94 -5.71 -0.97 -21.19
CA GLY A 94 -5.94 -0.40 -22.51
C GLY A 94 -4.62 0.11 -23.11
N PRO A 95 -4.59 0.42 -24.42
CA PRO A 95 -3.38 0.92 -25.09
C PRO A 95 -2.77 2.16 -24.43
N ASN A 96 -3.57 2.93 -23.69
CA ASN A 96 -3.15 4.14 -22.96
C ASN A 96 -3.02 3.95 -21.44
N ALA A 97 -3.12 2.72 -20.92
CA ALA A 97 -3.14 2.46 -19.47
C ALA A 97 -1.88 2.98 -18.76
N LYS A 98 -0.71 2.94 -19.41
CA LYS A 98 0.52 3.54 -18.86
C LYS A 98 0.41 5.05 -18.65
N GLN A 99 -0.16 5.77 -19.61
CA GLN A 99 -0.35 7.23 -19.49
C GLN A 99 -1.36 7.58 -18.40
N MET A 100 -2.43 6.79 -18.25
CA MET A 100 -3.42 7.01 -17.20
C MET A 100 -2.84 6.73 -15.80
N LEU A 101 -2.04 5.67 -15.66
CA LEU A 101 -1.28 5.35 -14.44
C LEU A 101 -0.32 6.49 -14.05
N GLU A 102 0.45 7.02 -15.00
CA GLU A 102 1.34 8.16 -14.77
C GLU A 102 0.58 9.42 -14.33
N GLN A 103 -0.56 9.70 -14.97
CA GLN A 103 -1.42 10.82 -14.58
C GLN A 103 -1.99 10.66 -13.17
N GLN A 104 -2.46 9.46 -12.81
CA GLN A 104 -2.94 9.18 -11.45
C GLN A 104 -1.83 9.29 -10.41
N ALA A 105 -0.64 8.75 -10.70
CA ALA A 105 0.52 8.86 -9.82
C ALA A 105 0.91 10.33 -9.59
N GLN A 106 0.89 11.14 -10.66
CA GLN A 106 1.12 12.59 -10.57
C GLN A 106 0.01 13.32 -9.81
N GLN A 107 -1.25 12.90 -9.94
CA GLN A 107 -2.35 13.46 -9.17
C GLN A 107 -2.23 13.14 -7.67
N ARG A 108 -1.86 11.90 -7.30
CA ARG A 108 -1.60 11.52 -5.90
C ARG A 108 -0.41 12.28 -5.34
N ALA A 109 0.70 12.36 -6.08
CA ALA A 109 1.87 13.14 -5.68
C ALA A 109 1.53 14.64 -5.50
N LYS A 110 0.65 15.20 -6.33
CA LYS A 110 0.15 16.58 -6.18
C LYS A 110 -0.77 16.75 -4.97
N ALA A 111 -1.59 15.75 -4.65
CA ALA A 111 -2.48 15.76 -3.48
C ALA A 111 -1.71 15.57 -2.16
N GLU A 112 -0.62 14.81 -2.18
CA GLU A 112 0.29 14.61 -1.04
C GLU A 112 1.29 15.75 -0.86
N LYS A 113 1.54 16.55 -1.92
CA LYS A 113 2.29 17.79 -1.80
C LYS A 113 1.45 18.74 -0.93
N GLY A 114 1.78 18.78 0.36
CA GLY A 114 1.20 19.69 1.33
C GLY A 114 1.29 21.15 0.85
N PRO A 115 0.59 22.07 1.54
CA PRO A 115 0.57 23.48 1.14
C PRO A 115 2.00 23.97 0.91
N GLU A 116 2.22 24.67 -0.20
CA GLU A 116 3.53 25.21 -0.53
C GLU A 116 4.10 25.89 0.71
N ALA A 117 5.29 25.45 1.13
CA ALA A 117 5.97 26.05 2.26
C ALA A 117 5.98 27.55 2.01
N LYS A 118 5.39 28.32 2.93
CA LYS A 118 5.40 29.78 2.87
C LYS A 118 6.86 30.16 2.66
N GLN A 119 7.19 30.75 1.51
CA GLN A 119 8.55 31.21 1.27
C GLN A 119 8.91 32.13 2.43
N ASP A 120 10.03 31.83 3.08
CA ASP A 120 10.53 32.68 4.15
C ASP A 120 10.76 34.08 3.57
N PRO A 121 10.35 35.14 4.29
CA PRO A 121 10.54 36.50 3.82
C PRO A 121 12.03 36.76 3.59
N GLY A 122 12.33 37.47 2.50
CA GLY A 122 13.72 37.84 2.21
C GLY A 122 14.30 38.75 3.30
N PRO A 123 15.63 38.88 3.38
CA PRO A 123 16.31 39.74 4.37
C PRO A 123 15.77 41.16 4.40
N ASP A 124 15.43 41.73 3.24
CA ASP A 124 14.87 43.08 3.13
C ASP A 124 13.44 43.20 3.69
N ASP A 125 12.61 42.16 3.50
CA ASP A 125 11.26 42.09 4.06
C ASP A 125 11.29 42.00 5.57
N ILE A 126 12.24 41.23 6.09
CA ILE A 126 12.53 41.13 7.52
C ILE A 126 12.94 42.51 8.05
N ALA A 127 13.95 43.15 7.44
CA ALA A 127 14.45 44.46 7.86
C ALA A 127 13.34 45.53 7.88
N ARG A 128 12.49 45.55 6.84
CA ARG A 128 11.32 46.44 6.77
C ARG A 128 10.31 46.19 7.91
N ALA A 129 10.02 44.93 8.23
CA ALA A 129 9.11 44.58 9.32
C ALA A 129 9.66 45.02 10.70
N TYR A 130 10.97 44.92 10.92
CA TYR A 130 11.61 45.38 12.16
C TYR A 130 11.61 46.91 12.27
N ARG A 131 11.92 47.63 11.18
CA ARG A 131 11.83 49.12 11.16
C ARG A 131 10.42 49.62 11.44
N ALA A 132 9.40 48.96 10.87
CA ALA A 132 7.99 49.29 11.14
C ALA A 132 7.58 49.10 12.62
N ARG A 133 8.31 48.26 13.37
CA ARG A 133 8.14 48.06 14.81
C ARG A 133 8.99 49.01 15.66
N GLY A 134 9.67 49.98 15.03
CA GLY A 134 10.56 50.93 15.70
C GLY A 134 11.95 50.39 16.04
N VAL A 135 12.32 49.21 15.53
CA VAL A 135 13.66 48.63 15.72
C VAL A 135 14.59 49.19 14.65
N HIS A 136 15.71 49.80 15.07
CA HIS A 136 16.73 50.27 14.14
C HIS A 136 17.46 49.06 13.53
N VAL A 137 17.50 49.00 12.19
CA VAL A 137 18.18 47.96 11.43
C VAL A 137 19.08 48.66 10.42
N ASP A 138 20.39 48.50 10.61
CA ASP A 138 21.44 49.05 9.75
C ASP A 138 21.31 48.54 8.30
N GLU A 139 21.98 49.22 7.37
CA GLU A 139 21.97 48.81 5.96
C GLU A 139 22.64 47.44 5.78
N PRO A 140 22.08 46.57 4.92
CA PRO A 140 22.65 45.26 4.69
C PRO A 140 24.05 45.39 4.07
N VAL A 141 25.05 44.86 4.77
CA VAL A 141 26.41 44.76 4.25
C VAL A 141 26.51 43.44 3.50
N PHE A 142 26.80 43.51 2.20
CA PHE A 142 27.18 42.34 1.43
C PHE A 142 28.58 41.92 1.87
N VAL A 143 28.65 40.76 2.52
CA VAL A 143 29.92 40.07 2.77
C VAL A 143 30.14 39.18 1.55
N GLU A 144 31.18 39.44 0.78
CA GLU A 144 31.62 38.49 -0.25
C GLU A 144 31.98 37.19 0.46
N ASP A 145 31.45 36.06 -0.03
CA ASP A 145 31.86 34.74 0.44
C ASP A 145 33.35 34.59 0.11
N ASP A 146 34.22 34.94 1.05
CA ASP A 146 35.64 34.61 0.96
C ASP A 146 35.73 33.09 0.95
N ASP A 147 36.20 32.56 -0.18
CA ASP A 147 36.48 31.14 -0.40
C ASP A 147 37.27 30.59 0.79
N TRP A 148 36.66 29.66 1.53
CA TRP A 148 37.33 28.87 2.58
C TRP A 148 38.41 27.95 2.00
#